data_AF-A0AAJ1MIF5-F1
#
_entry.id   AF-A0AAJ1MIF5-F1
#
_cell.length_a   1.000
_cell.length_b   1.000
_cell.length_c   1.000
_cell.angle_alpha   90.00
_cell.angle_beta   90.00
_cell.angle_gamma   90.00
#
_symmetry.space_group_name_H-M   'P 1'
#
loop_
_entity.id
_entity.type
_entity.pdbx_description
1 polymer ?
#
loop_
_entity_poly.entity_id
_entity_poly.type
_entity_poly.pdbx_seq_one_letter_code
_entity_poly.pdbx_strand_id
1 'polypeptide(L)'
;MKKDLESNLTIEYAAQAAESLKTYIRSEDNPVIDLSVVERIDLAGIQLLLSVEKTGENISKDVFFTGDLVSSVYERIFNCGFNTVFSDASEKLFKIRRNSSEF
;
A
#
# COMPACT_ATOMS: atom_id res chain seq x y z
N MET A 1 8.41 4.47 10.27
CA MET A 1 8.55 5.88 9.86
C MET A 1 7.18 6.33 9.34
N LYS A 2 6.53 7.34 9.93
CA LYS A 2 5.38 8.00 9.30
C LYS A 2 5.97 8.75 8.10
N LYS A 3 6.02 8.11 6.93
CA LYS A 3 6.35 8.85 5.71
C LYS A 3 5.05 9.51 5.28
N ASP A 4 5.09 10.83 5.09
CA ASP A 4 3.94 11.67 4.78
C ASP A 4 3.26 11.16 3.52
N LEU A 5 2.31 10.24 3.69
CA LEU A 5 1.34 9.93 2.68
C LEU A 5 0.34 11.08 2.70
N GLU A 6 0.04 11.59 1.51
CA GLU A 6 -1.06 12.53 1.36
C GLU A 6 -2.36 11.89 1.87
N SER A 7 -3.17 12.66 2.57
CA SER A 7 -4.47 12.17 3.06
C SER A 7 -5.42 11.81 1.91
N ASN A 8 -5.15 12.34 0.72
CA ASN A 8 -5.85 12.05 -0.51
C ASN A 8 -4.94 11.31 -1.49
N LEU A 9 -5.16 10.01 -1.66
CA LEU A 9 -4.57 9.23 -2.75
C LEU A 9 -5.51 9.25 -3.96
N THR A 10 -5.63 10.43 -4.58
CA THR A 10 -6.41 10.64 -5.80
C THR A 10 -5.50 10.92 -6.98
N ILE A 11 -6.03 10.94 -8.21
CA ILE A 11 -5.24 11.22 -9.43
C ILE A 11 -4.35 12.48 -9.33
N GLU A 12 -4.81 13.51 -8.61
CA GLU A 12 -4.12 14.78 -8.43
C GLU A 12 -2.80 14.63 -7.66
N TYR A 13 -2.79 13.77 -6.64
CA TYR A 13 -1.66 13.63 -5.71
C TYR A 13 -0.90 12.31 -5.86
N ALA A 14 -1.52 11.29 -6.47
CA ALA A 14 -0.95 9.96 -6.59
C ALA A 14 0.36 9.93 -7.40
N ALA A 15 0.49 10.79 -8.44
CA ALA A 15 1.70 10.87 -9.24
C ALA A 15 2.91 11.36 -8.42
N GLN A 16 2.70 12.35 -7.56
CA GLN A 16 3.76 12.90 -6.69
C GLN A 16 4.13 11.90 -5.58
N ALA A 17 3.14 11.23 -4.99
CA ALA A 17 3.36 10.19 -4.01
C ALA A 17 4.17 9.00 -4.59
N ALA A 18 4.00 8.70 -5.89
CA ALA A 18 4.69 7.59 -6.56
C ALA A 18 6.21 7.68 -6.47
N GLU A 19 6.81 8.82 -6.81
CA GLU A 19 8.26 8.96 -6.83
C GLU A 19 8.86 8.92 -5.42
N SER A 20 8.16 9.51 -4.45
CA SER A 20 8.53 9.47 -3.03
C SER A 20 8.51 8.05 -2.48
N LEU A 21 7.47 7.27 -2.83
CA LEU A 21 7.33 5.88 -2.41
C LEU A 21 8.35 4.96 -3.10
N LYS A 22 8.60 5.12 -4.40
CA LYS A 22 9.64 4.35 -5.10
C LYS A 22 11.03 4.59 -4.50
N THR A 23 11.34 5.84 -4.17
CA THR A 23 12.61 6.20 -3.52
C THR A 23 12.73 5.54 -2.15
N TYR A 24 11.64 5.55 -1.37
CA TYR A 24 11.57 4.85 -0.08
C TYR A 24 11.83 3.35 -0.18
N ILE A 25 11.15 2.67 -1.11
CA ILE A 25 11.28 1.21 -1.29
C ILE A 25 12.71 0.82 -1.64
N ARG A 26 13.41 1.67 -2.41
CA ARG A 26 14.82 1.43 -2.75
C ARG A 26 15.75 1.64 -1.56
N SER A 27 15.48 2.63 -0.72
CA SER A 27 16.35 2.99 0.41
C SER A 27 16.22 2.08 1.63
N GLU A 28 15.04 1.52 1.88
CA GLU A 28 14.80 0.66 3.05
C GLU A 28 14.97 -0.82 2.74
N ASP A 29 15.48 -1.59 3.69
CA ASP A 29 15.58 -3.06 3.56
C ASP A 29 14.21 -3.73 3.66
N ASN A 30 13.34 -3.24 4.56
CA ASN A 30 11.98 -3.75 4.79
C ASN A 30 10.96 -2.60 4.78
N PRO A 31 10.55 -2.11 3.59
CA PRO A 31 9.65 -0.96 3.48
C PRO A 31 8.24 -1.28 4.00
N VAL A 32 7.78 -0.47 4.96
CA VAL A 32 6.42 -0.53 5.54
C VAL A 32 5.75 0.82 5.37
N ILE A 33 4.61 0.84 4.68
CA ILE A 33 3.88 2.06 4.29
C ILE A 33 2.60 2.15 5.14
N ASP A 34 2.49 3.16 5.98
CA ASP A 34 1.32 3.42 6.83
C ASP A 34 0.26 4.23 6.07
N LEU A 35 -0.93 3.66 5.92
CA LEU A 35 -2.09 4.21 5.24
C LEU A 35 -3.09 4.85 6.21
N SER A 36 -2.82 4.90 7.53
CA SER A 36 -3.75 5.45 8.54
C SER A 36 -4.14 6.92 8.28
N VAL A 37 -3.28 7.65 7.56
CA VAL A 37 -3.51 9.06 7.20
C VAL A 37 -4.39 9.23 5.97
N VAL A 38 -4.67 8.15 5.22
CA VAL A 38 -5.46 8.20 3.99
C VAL A 38 -6.95 8.27 4.34
N GLU A 39 -7.55 9.40 4.00
CA GLU A 39 -8.97 9.66 4.19
C GLU A 39 -9.78 9.38 2.92
N ARG A 40 -9.15 9.50 1.74
CA ARG A 40 -9.77 9.26 0.44
C ARG A 40 -8.81 8.59 -0.53
N ILE A 41 -9.33 7.61 -1.26
CA ILE A 41 -8.60 6.90 -2.31
C ILE A 41 -9.51 6.74 -3.54
N ASP A 42 -8.97 6.91 -4.74
CA ASP A 42 -9.65 6.56 -5.99
C ASP A 42 -8.90 5.44 -6.73
N LEU A 43 -9.33 5.13 -7.95
CA LEU A 43 -8.69 4.10 -8.75
C LEU A 43 -7.21 4.42 -9.06
N ALA A 44 -6.84 5.70 -9.22
CA ALA A 44 -5.47 6.09 -9.45
C ALA A 44 -4.62 5.88 -8.19
N GLY A 45 -5.16 6.18 -7.01
CA GLY A 45 -4.53 5.83 -5.73
C GLY A 45 -4.30 4.33 -5.57
N ILE A 46 -5.27 3.50 -5.95
CA ILE A 46 -5.12 2.03 -5.88
C ILE A 46 -4.06 1.54 -6.88
N GLN A 47 -4.03 2.10 -8.10
CA GLN A 47 -2.99 1.80 -9.09
C GLN A 47 -1.59 2.23 -8.61
N LEU A 48 -1.49 3.33 -7.87
CA LEU A 48 -0.26 3.72 -7.20
C LEU A 48 0.20 2.65 -6.21
N LEU A 49 -0.69 2.17 -5.32
CA LEU A 49 -0.32 1.13 -4.34
C LEU A 49 0.17 -0.16 -5.03
N LEU A 50 -0.49 -0.58 -6.12
CA LEU A 50 -0.06 -1.71 -6.94
C LEU A 50 1.30 -1.46 -7.62
N SER A 51 1.55 -0.25 -8.12
CA SER A 51 2.82 0.13 -8.73
C SER A 51 3.97 0.10 -7.73
N VAL A 52 3.70 0.49 -6.49
CA VAL A 52 4.63 0.43 -5.36
C VAL A 52 4.98 -1.02 -5.03
N GLU A 53 3.98 -1.88 -4.86
CA GLU A 53 4.19 -3.32 -4.67
C GLU A 53 5.03 -3.91 -5.80
N LYS A 54 4.69 -3.60 -7.06
CA LYS A 54 5.42 -4.09 -8.22
C LYS A 54 6.87 -3.59 -8.28
N THR A 55 7.12 -2.38 -7.79
CA THR A 55 8.48 -1.83 -7.68
C THR A 55 9.32 -2.66 -6.69
N GLY A 56 8.73 -3.06 -5.57
CA GLY A 56 9.34 -3.98 -4.60
C GLY A 56 9.69 -5.33 -5.22
N GLU A 57 8.72 -5.97 -5.89
CA GLU A 57 8.93 -7.25 -6.60
C GLU A 57 10.10 -7.16 -7.59
N ASN A 58 10.15 -6.09 -8.39
CA ASN A 58 11.20 -5.89 -9.40
C ASN A 58 12.61 -5.76 -8.80
N ILE A 59 12.72 -5.39 -7.52
CA ILE A 59 14.00 -5.29 -6.80
C ILE A 59 14.16 -6.38 -5.74
N SER A 60 13.33 -7.43 -5.78
CA SER A 60 13.34 -8.54 -4.83
C SER A 60 13.20 -8.10 -3.37
N LYS A 61 12.40 -7.06 -3.11
CA LYS A 61 12.05 -6.59 -1.77
C LYS A 61 10.56 -6.76 -1.51
N ASP A 62 10.23 -7.32 -0.35
CA ASP A 62 8.85 -7.36 0.13
C ASP A 62 8.44 -5.95 0.59
N VAL A 63 7.29 -5.47 0.10
CA VAL A 63 6.70 -4.18 0.50
C VAL A 63 5.43 -4.44 1.30
N PHE A 64 5.31 -3.79 2.46
CA PHE A 64 4.17 -3.98 3.36
C PHE A 64 3.35 -2.70 3.49
N PHE A 65 2.05 -2.85 3.68
CA PHE A 65 1.13 -1.75 3.96
C PHE A 65 0.54 -1.92 5.36
N THR A 66 0.29 -0.84 6.08
CA THR A 66 -0.29 -0.89 7.43
C THR A 66 -1.30 0.23 7.63
N GLY A 67 -1.99 0.24 8.76
CA GLY A 67 -2.71 1.41 9.26
C GLY A 67 -4.20 1.20 9.51
N ASP A 68 -4.76 2.03 10.39
CA ASP A 68 -6.20 2.03 10.67
C ASP A 68 -6.94 2.79 9.57
N LEU A 69 -7.52 2.04 8.63
CA LEU A 69 -8.24 2.64 7.51
C LEU A 69 -9.65 3.07 7.91
N VAL A 70 -10.06 4.25 7.43
CA VAL A 70 -11.48 4.62 7.41
C VAL A 70 -12.25 3.67 6.50
N SER A 71 -13.50 3.34 6.85
CA SER A 71 -14.29 2.30 6.17
C SER A 71 -14.42 2.52 4.66
N SER A 72 -14.58 3.77 4.23
CA SER A 72 -14.70 4.12 2.80
C SER A 72 -13.43 3.83 1.99
N VAL A 73 -12.24 4.00 2.59
CA VAL A 73 -10.95 3.70 1.97
C VAL A 73 -10.74 2.19 1.91
N TYR A 74 -11.03 1.50 3.01
CA TYR A 74 -10.98 0.05 3.09
C TYR A 74 -11.88 -0.59 2.02
N GLU A 75 -13.14 -0.20 1.93
CA GLU A 75 -14.10 -0.76 0.97
C GLU A 75 -13.64 -0.56 -0.47
N ARG A 76 -13.08 0.61 -0.81
CA ARG A 76 -12.55 0.87 -2.16
C ARG A 76 -11.37 -0.02 -2.50
N ILE A 77 -10.41 -0.12 -1.58
CA ILE A 77 -9.25 -1.01 -1.70
C ILE A 77 -9.71 -2.45 -1.91
N PHE A 78 -10.60 -2.93 -1.05
CA PHE A 78 -11.12 -4.29 -1.08
C PHE A 78 -11.90 -4.59 -2.37
N ASN A 79 -12.84 -3.72 -2.75
CA ASN A 79 -13.67 -3.89 -3.93
C ASN A 79 -12.88 -3.83 -5.25
N CYS A 80 -11.73 -3.18 -5.27
CA CYS A 80 -10.83 -3.16 -6.42
C CYS A 80 -9.88 -4.38 -6.46
N GLY A 81 -10.04 -5.36 -5.57
CA GLY A 81 -9.22 -6.57 -5.54
C GLY A 81 -7.80 -6.35 -5.04
N PHE A 82 -7.53 -5.23 -4.37
CA PHE A 82 -6.29 -5.00 -3.63
C PHE A 82 -6.41 -5.74 -2.28
N ASN A 83 -6.24 -7.09 -2.31
CA ASN A 83 -6.56 -7.99 -1.19
C ASN A 83 -5.38 -8.37 -0.27
N THR A 84 -5.43 -7.92 0.99
CA THR A 84 -4.43 -8.07 2.05
C THR A 84 -4.70 -9.28 2.98
N VAL A 85 -3.67 -10.06 3.26
CA VAL A 85 -3.54 -11.13 4.26
C VAL A 85 -3.26 -10.52 5.64
N PHE A 86 -3.99 -10.99 6.65
CA PHE A 86 -3.79 -10.70 8.06
C PHE A 86 -2.56 -11.41 8.62
N SER A 87 -1.80 -10.73 9.49
CA SER A 87 -0.78 -11.35 10.33
C SER A 87 -1.33 -11.51 11.75
N ASP A 88 -1.40 -12.74 12.25
CA ASP A 88 -1.84 -13.05 13.63
C ASP A 88 -0.86 -12.53 14.71
N ALA A 89 0.31 -12.02 14.31
CA ALA A 89 1.40 -11.67 15.23
C ALA A 89 1.37 -10.22 15.76
N SER A 90 0.53 -9.35 15.19
CA SER A 90 0.49 -7.93 15.57
C SER A 90 -0.91 -7.42 15.36
N GLU A 91 -1.54 -6.85 16.39
CA GLU A 91 -2.93 -6.35 16.35
C GLU A 91 -3.22 -5.31 15.23
N LYS A 92 -2.22 -4.93 14.42
CA LYS A 92 -2.34 -4.17 13.16
C LYS A 92 -1.18 -4.52 12.20
N LEU A 93 -1.44 -5.05 10.99
CA LEU A 93 -0.58 -4.93 9.78
C LEU A 93 -1.12 -5.74 8.57
N PHE A 94 -0.99 -5.19 7.36
CA PHE A 94 -1.56 -5.72 6.12
C PHE A 94 -0.50 -6.22 5.10
N LYS A 95 -0.68 -7.41 4.51
CA LYS A 95 0.17 -7.98 3.43
C LYS A 95 -0.66 -8.49 2.25
N ILE A 96 -0.67 -7.92 1.06
CA ILE A 96 -1.25 -8.60 -0.13
C ILE A 96 -0.21 -9.57 -0.68
N ARG A 97 -0.55 -10.86 -0.81
CA ARG A 97 0.11 -11.73 -1.79
C ARG A 97 -0.96 -12.13 -2.80
N ARG A 98 -0.72 -11.86 -4.09
CA ARG A 98 -1.51 -12.47 -5.17
C ARG A 98 -1.41 -13.99 -5.08
N ASN A 99 -2.56 -14.66 -5.25
CA ASN A 99 -2.73 -16.10 -5.40
C ASN A 99 -1.43 -16.87 -5.64
N SER A 100 -0.91 -17.52 -4.59
CA SER A 100 -0.24 -18.79 -4.82
C SER A 100 -1.37 -19.80 -4.97
N SER A 101 -1.68 -20.12 -6.22
CA SER A 101 -2.45 -21.30 -6.58
C SER A 101 -1.63 -22.55 -6.28
N GLU A 102 -1.33 -22.78 -5.00
CA GLU A 102 -0.73 -23.99 -4.44
C GLU A 102 -1.35 -24.23 -3.06
N PHE A 103 -2.51 -24.91 -3.04
CA PHE A 103 -2.76 -26.21 -2.40
C PHE A 103 -4.19 -26.67 -2.74
#